data_AF-A0A7X8SQR9-F1
#
_entry.id   AF-A0A7X8SQR9-F1
#
_cell.length_a   1.000
_cell.length_b   1.000
_cell.length_c   1.000
_cell.angle_alpha   90.00
_cell.angle_beta   90.00
_cell.angle_gamma   90.00
#
_symmetry.space_group_name_H-M   'P 1'
#
loop_
_entity.id
_entity.type
_entity.pdbx_description
1 polymer ?
#
loop_
_entity_poly.entity_id
_entity_poly.type
_entity_poly.pdbx_seq_one_letter_code
_entity_poly.pdbx_strand_id
1 'polypeptide(L)'
;MRTDSDLWFLDQCSNKQLEFLYNILTLEIDGSYRKRERLSNSLESEIYGTDYYKYSDRIALELQYQSNDVIGDLLRQNLRDYRDILVDIMIVQNIEIMGFETAEQLEEELILTLNDRALGIQDAGIYSMPFDVLLAEAMNEEVMTSPIYRAIVPAVIYISILRLEQTNNQNNTDVVKVNK
;
A
#
# COMPACT_ATOMS: atom_id res chain seq x y z
N MET A 1 -9.98 -14.75 10.90
CA MET A 1 -9.09 -13.58 11.01
C MET A 1 -9.70 -12.48 10.19
N ARG A 2 -9.76 -11.24 10.69
CA ARG A 2 -10.52 -10.17 10.04
C ARG A 2 -9.55 -9.30 9.25
N THR A 3 -9.77 -9.19 7.95
CA THR A 3 -9.15 -8.16 7.11
C THR A 3 -9.73 -6.80 7.47
N ASP A 4 -8.86 -5.79 7.51
CA ASP A 4 -9.27 -4.40 7.69
C ASP A 4 -10.27 -3.97 6.60
N SER A 5 -11.33 -3.26 7.00
CA SER A 5 -12.30 -2.71 6.06
C SER A 5 -11.66 -1.74 5.07
N ASP A 6 -10.61 -1.03 5.47
CA ASP A 6 -9.87 -0.14 4.57
C ASP A 6 -9.19 -0.91 3.45
N LEU A 7 -8.98 -2.23 3.58
CA LEU A 7 -8.33 -3.05 2.54
C LEU A 7 -9.32 -3.91 1.73
N TRP A 8 -10.62 -3.87 2.03
CA TRP A 8 -11.62 -4.70 1.32
C TRP A 8 -11.76 -4.36 -0.16
N PHE A 9 -11.37 -3.15 -0.58
CA PHE A 9 -11.39 -2.78 -2.00
C PHE A 9 -10.42 -3.61 -2.86
N LEU A 10 -9.45 -4.29 -2.25
CA LEU A 10 -8.55 -5.21 -2.94
C LEU A 10 -9.29 -6.37 -3.61
N ASP A 11 -10.48 -6.74 -3.11
CA ASP A 11 -11.36 -7.75 -3.73
C ASP A 11 -11.96 -7.29 -5.07
N GLN A 12 -11.78 -6.02 -5.43
CA GLN A 12 -12.18 -5.45 -6.73
C GLN A 12 -10.98 -5.25 -7.66
N CYS A 13 -9.75 -5.52 -7.20
CA CYS A 13 -8.55 -5.39 -8.01
C CYS A 13 -8.43 -6.53 -9.02
N SER A 14 -7.83 -6.24 -10.17
CA SER A 14 -7.49 -7.26 -11.15
C SER A 14 -6.41 -8.20 -10.61
N ASN A 15 -6.38 -9.44 -11.13
CA ASN A 15 -5.36 -10.42 -10.74
C ASN A 15 -3.92 -9.91 -10.94
N LYS A 16 -3.69 -9.08 -11.96
CA LYS A 16 -2.38 -8.47 -12.24
C LYS A 16 -2.00 -7.40 -11.20
N GLN A 17 -2.97 -6.62 -10.73
CA GLN A 17 -2.72 -5.64 -9.65
C GLN A 17 -2.40 -6.38 -8.35
N LEU A 18 -3.13 -7.46 -8.05
CA LEU A 18 -2.86 -8.30 -6.88
C LEU A 18 -1.52 -9.05 -6.99
N GLU A 19 -1.14 -9.51 -8.17
CA GLU A 19 0.19 -10.10 -8.44
C GLU A 19 1.30 -9.10 -8.12
N PHE A 20 1.16 -7.84 -8.55
CA PHE A 20 2.15 -6.81 -8.27
C PHE A 20 2.30 -6.54 -6.77
N LEU A 21 1.17 -6.42 -6.06
CA LEU A 21 1.17 -6.26 -4.60
C LEU A 21 1.76 -7.48 -3.89
N TYR A 22 1.42 -8.69 -4.34
CA TYR A 22 2.01 -9.94 -3.84
C TYR A 22 3.53 -9.92 -3.99
N ASN A 23 4.05 -9.53 -5.15
CA ASN A 23 5.48 -9.49 -5.41
C ASN A 23 6.18 -8.46 -4.51
N ILE A 24 5.59 -7.29 -4.29
CA ILE A 24 6.13 -6.30 -3.34
C ILE A 24 6.32 -6.91 -1.94
N LEU A 25 5.29 -7.61 -1.46
CA LEU A 25 5.23 -8.17 -0.11
C LEU A 25 6.07 -9.43 0.07
N THR A 26 6.38 -10.15 -1.01
CA THR A 26 7.10 -11.44 -0.95
C THR A 26 8.55 -11.35 -1.42
N LEU A 27 8.90 -10.42 -2.30
CA LEU A 27 10.22 -10.37 -2.93
C LEU A 27 11.02 -9.13 -2.52
N GLU A 28 12.33 -9.32 -2.32
CA GLU A 28 13.31 -8.25 -2.28
C GLU A 28 13.62 -7.74 -3.70
N ILE A 29 14.35 -6.63 -3.78
CA ILE A 29 14.76 -6.01 -5.06
C ILE A 29 15.58 -6.97 -5.93
N ASP A 30 16.36 -7.87 -5.31
CA ASP A 30 17.16 -8.88 -6.02
C ASP A 30 16.35 -10.11 -6.49
N GLY A 31 15.03 -10.11 -6.24
CA GLY A 31 14.12 -11.20 -6.59
C GLY A 31 14.14 -12.38 -5.61
N SER A 32 14.90 -12.31 -4.51
CA SER A 32 14.85 -13.31 -3.45
C SER A 32 13.62 -13.11 -2.55
N TYR A 33 13.12 -14.19 -1.93
CA TYR A 33 12.02 -14.07 -0.97
C TYR A 33 12.46 -13.29 0.28
N ARG A 34 11.59 -12.39 0.75
CA ARG A 34 11.79 -11.64 1.99
C ARG A 34 11.83 -12.62 3.17
N LYS A 35 12.81 -12.52 4.05
CA LYS A 35 12.99 -13.50 5.14
C LYS A 35 11.81 -13.66 6.09
N ARG A 36 10.95 -12.65 6.20
CA ARG A 36 9.82 -12.61 7.15
C ARG A 36 8.46 -12.81 6.49
N GLU A 37 8.43 -12.96 5.16
CA GLU A 37 7.16 -13.13 4.47
C GLU A 37 6.56 -14.52 4.75
N ARG A 38 5.23 -14.57 4.86
CA ARG A 38 4.48 -15.82 5.08
C ARG A 38 3.53 -16.13 3.93
N LEU A 39 3.35 -15.18 3.03
CA LEU A 39 2.35 -15.21 1.98
C LEU A 39 2.65 -16.27 0.93
N SER A 40 3.92 -16.43 0.54
CA SER A 40 4.32 -17.40 -0.49
C SER A 40 4.11 -18.85 -0.05
N ASN A 41 4.29 -19.11 1.25
CA ASN A 41 4.13 -20.42 1.89
C ASN A 41 2.76 -20.57 2.58
N SER A 42 1.80 -19.70 2.25
CA SER A 42 0.44 -19.81 2.77
C SER A 42 -0.31 -20.95 2.06
N LEU A 43 -1.26 -21.57 2.77
CA LEU A 43 -2.11 -22.62 2.19
C LEU A 43 -2.87 -22.10 0.96
N GLU A 44 -3.31 -20.84 0.99
CA GLU A 44 -4.00 -20.22 -0.14
C GLU A 44 -3.09 -20.08 -1.37
N SER A 45 -1.83 -19.65 -1.18
CA SER A 45 -0.82 -19.59 -2.23
C SER A 45 -0.54 -20.99 -2.81
N GLU A 46 -0.46 -22.02 -1.96
CA GLU A 46 -0.26 -23.40 -2.41
C GLU A 46 -1.46 -23.96 -3.20
N ILE A 47 -2.69 -23.66 -2.79
CA ILE A 47 -3.91 -24.19 -3.42
C ILE A 47 -4.26 -23.42 -4.70
N TYR A 48 -4.18 -22.09 -4.67
CA TYR A 48 -4.67 -21.22 -5.73
C TYR A 48 -3.57 -20.73 -6.67
N GLY A 49 -2.30 -20.86 -6.30
CA GLY A 49 -1.17 -20.47 -7.14
C GLY A 49 -1.25 -19.00 -7.55
N THR A 50 -1.21 -18.72 -8.86
CA THR A 50 -1.23 -17.36 -9.41
C THR A 50 -2.64 -16.76 -9.55
N ASP A 51 -3.66 -17.40 -8.99
CA ASP A 51 -5.03 -16.86 -8.91
C ASP A 51 -5.19 -16.00 -7.65
N TYR A 52 -4.42 -14.91 -7.59
CA TYR A 52 -4.33 -13.97 -6.47
C TYR A 52 -5.67 -13.41 -6.04
N TYR A 53 -6.63 -13.29 -6.98
CA TYR A 53 -7.99 -12.87 -6.68
C TYR A 53 -8.69 -13.75 -5.64
N LYS A 54 -8.38 -15.06 -5.59
CA LYS A 54 -8.99 -15.99 -4.62
C LYS A 54 -8.47 -15.83 -3.19
N TYR A 55 -7.43 -15.03 -3.01
CA TYR A 55 -6.78 -14.83 -1.72
C TYR A 55 -6.25 -13.39 -1.53
N SER A 56 -6.96 -12.40 -2.11
CA SER A 56 -6.71 -10.97 -1.92
C SER A 56 -6.70 -10.57 -0.44
N ASP A 57 -7.58 -11.18 0.35
CA ASP A 57 -7.65 -11.06 1.79
C ASP A 57 -6.38 -11.55 2.49
N ARG A 58 -5.79 -12.65 2.03
CA ARG A 58 -4.48 -13.15 2.51
C ARG A 58 -3.33 -12.21 2.13
N ILE A 59 -3.39 -11.55 0.97
CA ILE A 59 -2.41 -10.53 0.55
C ILE A 59 -2.50 -9.29 1.45
N ALA A 60 -3.72 -8.78 1.68
CA ALA A 60 -3.98 -7.64 2.57
C ALA A 60 -3.45 -7.89 4.00
N LEU A 61 -3.68 -9.09 4.48
CA LEU A 61 -3.26 -9.55 5.78
C LEU A 61 -1.74 -9.66 5.93
N GLU A 62 -1.01 -10.04 4.87
CA GLU A 62 0.46 -10.10 4.91
C GLU A 62 1.05 -8.71 5.18
N LEU A 63 0.51 -7.67 4.54
CA LEU A 63 0.89 -6.27 4.82
C LEU A 63 0.71 -5.94 6.31
N GLN A 64 -0.45 -6.26 6.88
CA GLN A 64 -0.74 -6.02 8.29
C GLN A 64 0.23 -6.79 9.20
N TYR A 65 0.54 -8.04 8.87
CA TYR A 65 1.49 -8.83 9.64
C TYR A 65 2.91 -8.29 9.61
N GLN A 66 3.42 -7.92 8.43
CA GLN A 66 4.76 -7.37 8.29
C GLN A 66 4.89 -6.03 9.04
N SER A 67 3.81 -5.26 9.16
CA SER A 67 3.76 -3.98 9.89
C SER A 67 3.86 -4.09 11.41
N ASN A 68 3.51 -5.23 11.99
CA ASN A 68 3.51 -5.41 13.45
C ASN A 68 4.92 -5.31 14.06
N ASP A 69 5.97 -5.59 13.29
CA ASP A 69 7.36 -5.56 13.79
C ASP A 69 7.99 -4.16 13.80
N VAL A 70 7.33 -3.15 13.20
CA VAL A 70 7.90 -1.80 12.99
C VAL A 70 8.09 -1.01 14.29
N ILE A 71 7.20 -1.16 15.28
CA ILE A 71 7.08 -0.21 16.41
C ILE A 71 7.75 -0.70 17.70
N GLY A 72 8.30 -1.92 17.74
CA GLY A 72 8.81 -2.49 19.00
C GLY A 72 7.71 -2.85 20.01
N ASP A 73 6.45 -2.80 19.58
CA ASP A 73 5.27 -3.18 20.37
C ASP A 73 5.08 -4.72 20.33
N LEU A 74 6.07 -5.45 20.85
CA LEU A 74 6.08 -6.92 21.01
C LEU A 74 4.87 -7.47 21.82
N LEU A 75 4.06 -6.58 22.41
CA LEU A 75 2.95 -6.91 23.31
C LEU A 75 1.56 -6.84 22.67
N ARG A 76 1.40 -6.35 21.42
CA ARG A 76 0.10 -6.39 20.72
C ARG A 76 -0.01 -7.68 19.88
N GLN A 77 -0.78 -8.64 20.37
CA GLN A 77 -1.08 -9.90 19.65
C GLN A 77 -2.10 -9.74 18.50
N ASN A 78 -2.47 -8.51 18.13
CA ASN A 78 -3.51 -8.21 17.16
C ASN A 78 -2.92 -7.65 15.85
N LEU A 79 -3.60 -7.90 14.73
CA LEU A 79 -3.31 -7.26 13.44
C LEU A 79 -3.48 -5.75 13.57
N ARG A 80 -2.60 -4.98 12.93
CA ARG A 80 -2.66 -3.52 12.90
C ARG A 80 -3.62 -3.04 11.83
N ASP A 81 -4.42 -2.03 12.16
CA ASP A 81 -5.31 -1.40 11.20
C ASP A 81 -4.48 -0.67 10.13
N TYR A 82 -4.89 -0.77 8.87
CA TYR A 82 -4.19 -0.21 7.72
C TYR A 82 -4.01 1.30 7.83
N ARG A 83 -5.01 2.01 8.37
CA ARG A 83 -4.90 3.43 8.68
C ARG A 83 -3.72 3.74 9.61
N ASP A 84 -3.48 2.92 10.63
CA ASP A 84 -2.33 3.11 11.53
C ASP A 84 -1.02 2.88 10.78
N ILE A 85 -0.96 1.90 9.86
CA ILE A 85 0.21 1.63 9.01
C ILE A 85 0.51 2.87 8.16
N LEU A 86 -0.51 3.46 7.54
CA LEU A 86 -0.39 4.72 6.79
C LEU A 86 0.22 5.84 7.64
N VAL A 87 -0.30 6.05 8.85
CA VAL A 87 0.22 7.07 9.78
C VAL A 87 1.71 6.91 10.04
N ASP A 88 2.19 5.68 10.29
CA ASP A 88 3.62 5.43 10.49
C ASP A 88 4.43 5.77 9.24
N ILE A 89 3.93 5.38 8.06
CA ILE A 89 4.59 5.72 6.80
C ILE A 89 4.65 7.22 6.61
N MET A 90 3.58 7.97 6.92
CA MET A 90 3.61 9.44 6.86
C MET A 90 4.68 10.03 7.80
N ILE A 91 4.83 9.49 9.01
CA ILE A 91 5.87 9.92 9.96
C ILE A 91 7.28 9.65 9.39
N VAL A 92 7.53 8.45 8.88
CA VAL A 92 8.82 8.07 8.26
C VAL A 92 9.12 8.92 7.02
N GLN A 93 8.07 9.36 6.32
CA GLN A 93 8.19 10.26 5.18
C GLN A 93 8.25 11.75 5.59
N ASN A 94 8.25 12.08 6.89
CA ASN A 94 8.20 13.46 7.40
C ASN A 94 7.04 14.28 6.80
N ILE A 95 5.85 13.68 6.75
CA ILE A 95 4.61 14.32 6.29
C ILE A 95 3.74 14.65 7.51
N GLU A 96 3.19 15.85 7.55
CA GLU A 96 2.30 16.28 8.63
C GLU A 96 0.93 15.59 8.51
N ILE A 97 0.37 15.12 9.64
CA ILE A 97 -0.87 14.32 9.66
C ILE A 97 -2.09 15.14 10.13
N MET A 98 -1.93 16.45 10.35
CA MET A 98 -2.96 17.25 10.99
C MET A 98 -4.22 17.37 10.13
N GLY A 99 -5.35 16.86 10.63
CA GLY A 99 -6.66 17.02 10.01
C GLY A 99 -7.14 15.83 9.17
N PHE A 100 -6.38 14.73 9.11
CA PHE A 100 -6.79 13.52 8.38
C PHE A 100 -7.50 12.51 9.28
N GLU A 101 -8.72 12.16 8.91
CA GLU A 101 -9.60 11.26 9.64
C GLU A 101 -9.62 9.85 9.03
N THR A 102 -9.55 9.70 7.71
CA THR A 102 -9.70 8.41 7.00
C THR A 102 -8.41 7.92 6.34
N ALA A 103 -8.37 6.63 5.98
CA ALA A 103 -7.25 6.06 5.22
C ALA A 103 -7.11 6.72 3.85
N GLU A 104 -8.24 6.97 3.16
CA GLU A 104 -8.26 7.64 1.85
C GLU A 104 -7.60 9.01 1.88
N GLN A 105 -7.85 9.81 2.94
CA GLN A 105 -7.25 11.13 3.09
C GLN A 105 -5.73 11.04 3.30
N LEU A 106 -5.28 10.07 4.10
CA LEU A 106 -3.84 9.83 4.32
C LEU A 106 -3.16 9.34 3.04
N GLU A 107 -3.80 8.45 2.27
CA GLU A 107 -3.31 7.96 0.99
C GLU A 107 -3.20 9.09 -0.03
N GLU A 108 -4.22 9.96 -0.12
CA GLU A 108 -4.22 11.11 -1.03
C GLU A 108 -3.06 12.05 -0.70
N GLU A 109 -2.92 12.43 0.57
CA GLU A 109 -1.83 13.31 1.02
C GLU A 109 -0.45 12.69 0.78
N LEU A 110 -0.28 11.40 1.08
CA LEU A 110 0.97 10.69 0.83
C LEU A 110 1.36 10.79 -0.65
N ILE A 111 0.43 10.53 -1.55
CA ILE A 111 0.69 10.55 -2.99
C ILE A 111 0.95 11.99 -3.47
N LEU A 112 0.17 12.98 -3.04
CA LEU A 112 0.39 14.38 -3.38
C LEU A 112 1.78 14.87 -2.95
N THR A 113 2.15 14.64 -1.69
CA THR A 113 3.44 15.05 -1.16
C THR A 113 4.60 14.39 -1.91
N LEU A 114 4.51 13.09 -2.23
CA LEU A 114 5.55 12.40 -3.01
C LEU A 114 5.64 12.93 -4.45
N ASN A 115 4.51 13.26 -5.09
CA ASN A 115 4.50 13.89 -6.41
C ASN A 115 5.20 15.26 -6.39
N ASP A 116 4.88 16.10 -5.42
CA ASP A 116 5.46 17.44 -5.28
C ASP A 116 6.97 17.40 -5.06
N ARG A 117 7.44 16.47 -4.20
CA ARG A 117 8.87 16.26 -3.97
C ARG A 117 9.59 15.78 -5.23
N ALA A 118 9.02 14.80 -5.93
CA ALA A 118 9.60 14.28 -7.16
C ALA A 118 9.67 15.34 -8.27
N LEU A 119 8.72 16.27 -8.32
CA LEU A 119 8.69 17.39 -9.26
C LEU A 119 9.59 18.56 -8.83
N GLY A 120 9.89 18.69 -7.54
CA GLY A 120 10.50 19.88 -6.96
C GLY A 120 9.59 21.12 -7.00
N ILE A 121 8.27 20.92 -7.03
CA ILE A 121 7.25 21.98 -7.10
C ILE A 121 6.20 21.67 -6.04
N GLN A 122 5.83 22.66 -5.22
CA GLN A 122 4.73 22.54 -4.27
C GLN A 122 3.39 22.77 -4.96
N ASP A 123 2.37 22.03 -4.55
CA ASP A 123 0.99 22.13 -5.03
C ASP A 123 0.88 21.90 -6.54
N ALA A 124 1.61 20.92 -7.08
CA ALA A 124 1.57 20.64 -8.51
C ALA A 124 0.16 20.18 -8.96
N GLY A 125 -0.64 19.64 -8.04
CA GLY A 125 -1.97 19.09 -8.33
C GLY A 125 -1.92 17.88 -9.26
N ILE A 126 -0.76 17.23 -9.37
CA ILE A 126 -0.52 16.08 -10.23
C ILE A 126 -0.60 14.82 -9.36
N TYR A 127 -1.52 13.91 -9.71
CA TYR A 127 -1.71 12.61 -9.05
C TYR A 127 -1.15 11.44 -9.88
N SER A 128 -0.33 11.71 -10.90
CA SER A 128 -0.09 10.75 -11.99
C SER A 128 1.38 10.34 -12.18
N MET A 129 2.27 10.54 -11.20
CA MET A 129 3.62 10.01 -11.37
C MET A 129 3.62 8.48 -11.41
N PRO A 130 4.47 7.87 -12.26
CA PRO A 130 4.64 6.43 -12.26
C PRO A 130 5.07 5.91 -10.89
N PHE A 131 4.61 4.70 -10.53
CA PHE A 131 4.95 4.03 -9.27
C PHE A 131 6.45 4.07 -8.96
N ASP A 132 7.31 3.78 -9.94
CA ASP A 132 8.77 3.74 -9.75
C ASP A 132 9.36 5.09 -9.33
N VAL A 133 8.76 6.20 -9.77
CA VAL A 133 9.19 7.56 -9.41
C VAL A 133 8.81 7.87 -7.96
N LEU A 134 7.56 7.59 -7.60
CA LEU A 134 7.07 7.76 -6.23
C LEU A 134 7.82 6.87 -5.25
N LEU A 135 8.12 5.63 -5.68
CA LEU A 135 8.93 4.72 -4.91
C LEU A 135 10.35 5.25 -4.72
N ALA A 136 11.02 5.73 -5.77
CA ALA A 136 12.36 6.28 -5.65
C ALA A 136 12.42 7.46 -4.67
N GLU A 137 11.40 8.33 -4.68
CA GLU A 137 11.28 9.44 -3.74
C GLU A 137 11.08 8.96 -2.28
N ALA A 138 10.24 7.93 -2.08
CA ALA A 138 9.94 7.43 -0.75
C ALA A 138 11.04 6.56 -0.12
N MET A 139 11.95 5.99 -0.92
CA MET A 139 13.02 5.09 -0.47
C MET A 139 14.23 5.86 0.12
N ASN A 140 13.97 6.64 1.17
CA ASN A 140 14.98 7.37 1.93
C ASN A 140 15.89 6.44 2.78
N GLU A 141 16.94 6.98 3.41
CA GLU A 141 17.92 6.19 4.17
C GLU A 141 17.28 5.35 5.30
N GLU A 142 16.30 5.91 6.00
CA GLU A 142 15.58 5.20 7.06
C GLU A 142 14.78 4.01 6.50
N VAL A 143 14.09 4.21 5.38
CA VAL A 143 13.34 3.15 4.70
C VAL A 143 14.27 2.06 4.18
N MET A 144 15.37 2.44 3.55
CA MET A 144 16.33 1.50 2.94
C MET A 144 17.02 0.60 3.97
N THR A 145 17.30 1.13 5.16
CA THR A 145 17.99 0.38 6.22
C THR A 145 17.09 -0.61 6.96
N SER A 146 15.77 -0.39 6.97
CA SER A 146 14.79 -1.28 7.60
C SER A 146 14.22 -2.31 6.63
N PRO A 147 14.46 -3.63 6.81
CA PRO A 147 13.85 -4.68 5.97
C PRO A 147 12.33 -4.64 5.95
N ILE A 148 11.72 -4.13 7.02
CA ILE A 148 10.27 -4.04 7.13
C ILE A 148 9.75 -2.87 6.29
N TYR A 149 10.36 -1.68 6.40
CA TYR A 149 9.95 -0.53 5.60
C TYR A 149 10.18 -0.74 4.10
N ARG A 150 11.23 -1.48 3.71
CA ARG A 150 11.45 -1.88 2.31
C ARG A 150 10.33 -2.73 1.70
N ALA A 151 9.45 -3.33 2.50
CA ALA A 151 8.28 -4.05 2.03
C ALA A 151 7.00 -3.21 2.15
N ILE A 152 6.81 -2.55 3.29
CA ILE A 152 5.58 -1.82 3.59
C ILE A 152 5.46 -0.51 2.82
N VAL A 153 6.54 0.28 2.70
CA VAL A 153 6.48 1.57 1.99
C VAL A 153 6.06 1.39 0.52
N PRO A 154 6.68 0.49 -0.27
CA PRO A 154 6.21 0.25 -1.62
C PRO A 154 4.77 -0.28 -1.68
N ALA A 155 4.38 -1.15 -0.74
CA ALA A 155 3.04 -1.73 -0.71
C ALA A 155 1.98 -0.66 -0.44
N VAL A 156 2.22 0.21 0.55
CA VAL A 156 1.33 1.32 0.90
C VAL A 156 1.19 2.28 -0.28
N ILE A 157 2.30 2.70 -0.91
CA ILE A 157 2.26 3.58 -2.10
C ILE A 157 1.44 2.93 -3.21
N TYR A 158 1.65 1.65 -3.46
CA TYR A 158 0.91 0.95 -4.51
C TYR A 158 -0.59 0.87 -4.20
N ILE A 159 -0.97 0.56 -2.95
CA ILE A 159 -2.36 0.53 -2.50
C ILE A 159 -3.02 1.92 -2.63
N SER A 160 -2.32 2.99 -2.24
CA SER A 160 -2.79 4.37 -2.41
C SER A 160 -3.07 4.68 -3.89
N ILE A 161 -2.17 4.31 -4.80
CA ILE A 161 -2.37 4.50 -6.25
C ILE A 161 -3.60 3.72 -6.72
N LEU A 162 -3.73 2.44 -6.33
CA LEU A 162 -4.87 1.61 -6.72
C LEU A 162 -6.20 2.24 -6.29
N ARG A 163 -6.28 2.75 -5.05
CA ARG A 163 -7.51 3.38 -4.56
C ARG A 163 -7.82 4.69 -5.27
N LEU A 164 -6.81 5.54 -5.51
CA LEU A 164 -6.97 6.79 -6.27
C LEU A 164 -7.46 6.52 -7.70
N GLU A 165 -6.91 5.51 -8.39
CA GLU A 165 -7.35 5.10 -9.72
C GLU A 165 -8.82 4.64 -9.73
N GLN A 166 -9.23 3.84 -8.73
CA GLN A 166 -10.61 3.37 -8.62
C GLN A 166 -11.59 4.53 -8.38
N THR A 167 -11.27 5.45 -7.48
CA THR A 167 -12.08 6.64 -7.20
C THR A 167 -12.23 7.52 -8.44
N ASN A 168 -11.13 7.75 -9.17
CA ASN A 168 -11.17 8.52 -10.42
C ASN A 168 -12.03 7.86 -11.50
N ASN A 169 -11.96 6.54 -11.62
CA ASN A 169 -12.78 5.78 -12.57
C ASN A 169 -14.27 5.80 -12.19
N GLN A 170 -14.61 5.74 -10.90
CA GLN A 170 -15.98 5.87 -10.41
C GLN A 170 -16.55 7.28 -10.71
N ASN A 171 -15.80 8.33 -10.38
CA ASN A 171 -16.19 9.72 -10.65
C ASN A 171 -16.46 9.96 -12.15
N ASN A 172 -15.59 9.45 -13.03
CA ASN A 172 -15.80 9.54 -14.48
C ASN A 172 -17.06 8.79 -14.95
N THR A 173 -17.36 7.64 -14.35
CA THR A 173 -18.53 6.83 -14.69
C THR A 173 -19.84 7.51 -14.26
N ASP A 174 -19.85 8.18 -13.11
CA ASP A 174 -21.04 8.86 -12.60
C ASP A 174 -21.33 10.16 -13.35
N VAL A 175 -20.30 10.91 -13.77
CA VAL A 175 -20.46 12.06 -14.68
C VAL A 175 -21.10 11.64 -16.02
N VAL A 176 -20.72 10.47 -16.56
CA VAL A 176 -21.32 9.95 -17.81
C VAL A 176 -22.77 9.53 -17.62
N LYS A 177 -23.17 9.05 -16.43
CA LYS A 177 -24.55 8.67 -16.12
C LYS A 177 -25.46 9.89 -15.88
N VAL A 178 -24.95 10.96 -15.28
CA VAL A 178 -25.71 12.20 -15.04
C VAL A 178 -25.99 12.97 -16.33
N ASN A 179 -25.15 12.78 -17.36
CA ASN A 179 -25.30 13.42 -18.68
C ASN A 179 -26.10 12.60 -19.70
N LYS A 180 -26.83 11.56 -19.26
CA LYS A 180 -27.76 10.76 -20.08
C LYS A 180 -29.18 10.87 -19.54
#